data_AF-A0A919YV04-F1
#
_entry.id   AF-A0A919YV04-F1
#
_cell.length_a   1.000
_cell.length_b   1.000
_cell.length_c   1.000
_cell.angle_alpha   90.00
_cell.angle_beta   90.00
_cell.angle_gamma   90.00
#
_symmetry.space_group_name_H-M   'P 1'
#
loop_
_entity.id
_entity.type
_entity.pdbx_description
1 polymer ?
#
loop_
_entity_poly.entity_id
_entity_poly.type
_entity_poly.pdbx_seq_one_letter_code
_entity_poly.pdbx_strand_id
1 'polypeptide(L)'
;MTNKKFSFKALSLMVVLAVFISTFFAVKPVNAAARGAWTPNTAYAVNDTVTYSGSTYTCLQAHTSLVGWEPSNAPALWQKGGSGGTTPPPTTNGVTFYADINYGGKAVTLGIGNYTLSQLNAKGIPNDWMSSLKVPSGWTVEVYEHDNFGGTKWTYTSNSSWVGNAVNDKMSSVKIYTGSPSPSVTKPAEVPSHIWTYVMNVDNRFGKGGDFALLLSAVIKKESSFGAGLSGSPSAGDGLMQVEPNTRNAYLSQFSSRFGRTYNHSSEQDQVSMGAMILDEKIIKFGNIYNGLLHYNGGDYWYPGATDSYGRPILANLYADEVYATYKRYGGKH
;
A
#
# COMPACT_ATOMS: atom_id res chain seq x y z
N MET A 1 -43.51 67.86 -17.91
CA MET A 1 -43.13 67.59 -16.52
C MET A 1 -44.24 66.75 -15.89
N THR A 2 -44.07 65.43 -15.79
CA THR A 2 -45.15 64.50 -15.40
C THR A 2 -44.79 63.79 -14.10
N ASN A 3 -45.54 64.14 -13.04
CA ASN A 3 -45.48 63.59 -11.69
C ASN A 3 -46.06 62.17 -11.63
N LYS A 4 -45.37 61.24 -10.96
CA LYS A 4 -45.96 59.96 -10.53
C LYS A 4 -46.18 59.96 -9.01
N LYS A 5 -47.44 59.70 -8.63
CA LYS A 5 -47.93 59.56 -7.26
C LYS A 5 -47.47 58.24 -6.65
N PHE A 6 -46.95 58.29 -5.42
CA PHE A 6 -46.78 57.13 -4.54
C PHE A 6 -48.09 56.85 -3.79
N SER A 7 -48.51 55.59 -3.71
CA SER A 7 -49.64 55.14 -2.88
C SER A 7 -49.17 54.13 -1.85
N PHE A 8 -49.25 54.53 -0.59
CA PHE A 8 -49.10 53.70 0.61
C PHE A 8 -50.46 53.09 0.98
N LYS A 9 -50.54 51.76 1.05
CA LYS A 9 -51.52 51.07 1.91
C LYS A 9 -50.80 50.04 2.77
N ALA A 10 -50.56 50.47 4.01
CA ALA A 10 -50.38 49.70 5.25
C ALA A 10 -51.54 48.68 5.44
N LEU A 11 -51.55 47.63 6.26
CA LEU A 11 -50.69 46.94 7.26
C LEU A 11 -51.59 45.74 7.65
N SER A 12 -51.20 44.47 7.73
CA SER A 12 -50.62 43.83 8.93
C SER A 12 -51.01 42.34 8.90
N LEU A 13 -50.05 41.40 8.88
CA LEU A 13 -50.06 40.18 9.72
C LEU A 13 -48.69 39.45 9.65
N MET A 14 -47.85 39.76 10.63
CA MET A 14 -46.90 38.89 11.34
C MET A 14 -45.98 37.87 10.61
N VAL A 15 -44.67 38.16 10.76
CA VAL A 15 -43.59 37.26 11.26
C VAL A 15 -42.65 36.59 10.23
N VAL A 16 -41.34 36.76 10.53
CA VAL A 16 -40.08 36.22 9.95
C VAL A 16 -39.55 36.93 8.69
N LEU A 17 -38.87 38.07 8.83
CA LEU A 17 -37.47 38.32 9.23
C LEU A 17 -36.59 38.59 8.00
N ALA A 18 -36.18 39.84 7.95
CA ALA A 18 -35.40 40.50 6.92
C ALA A 18 -33.94 40.01 6.81
N VAL A 19 -33.33 40.44 5.69
CA VAL A 19 -31.89 40.61 5.41
C VAL A 19 -31.19 39.44 4.69
N PHE A 20 -31.29 39.43 3.36
CA PHE A 20 -30.26 38.85 2.47
C PHE A 20 -29.48 39.98 1.78
N ILE A 21 -28.81 40.82 2.57
CA ILE A 21 -27.65 41.59 2.11
C ILE A 21 -26.62 41.52 3.24
N SER A 22 -25.72 40.54 3.17
CA SER A 22 -24.44 40.61 3.84
C SER A 22 -23.40 39.79 3.07
N THR A 23 -22.44 40.52 2.51
CA THR A 23 -21.05 40.12 2.35
C THR A 23 -20.78 38.75 1.71
N PHE A 24 -20.48 38.76 0.41
CA PHE A 24 -19.42 37.88 -0.09
C PHE A 24 -18.17 38.18 0.74
N PHE A 25 -17.92 37.39 1.78
CA PHE A 25 -16.58 37.29 2.33
C PHE A 25 -15.71 36.76 1.19
N ALA A 26 -14.76 37.57 0.73
CA ALA A 26 -13.59 37.05 0.08
C ALA A 26 -13.06 35.94 0.99
N VAL A 27 -13.18 34.68 0.55
CA VAL A 27 -12.58 33.56 1.25
C VAL A 27 -11.08 33.79 1.11
N LYS A 28 -10.47 34.44 2.10
CA LYS A 28 -9.01 34.46 2.21
C LYS A 28 -8.59 32.99 2.16
N PRO A 29 -7.59 32.59 1.37
CA PRO A 29 -7.05 31.25 1.50
C PRO A 29 -6.68 31.08 2.97
N VAL A 30 -7.40 30.20 3.66
CA VAL A 30 -7.10 29.89 5.05
C VAL A 30 -5.82 29.07 4.97
N ASN A 31 -4.71 29.67 5.40
CA ASN A 31 -3.48 28.96 5.58
C ASN A 31 -3.73 27.78 6.53
N ALA A 32 -3.11 26.63 6.24
CA ALA A 32 -3.08 25.47 7.11
C ALA A 32 -2.85 25.89 8.58
N ALA A 33 -3.76 25.54 9.47
CA ALA A 33 -3.68 25.90 10.88
C ALA A 33 -3.78 24.67 11.79
N ALA A 34 -3.07 24.71 12.92
CA ALA A 34 -3.27 23.75 14.00
C ALA A 34 -4.52 24.12 14.81
N ARG A 35 -5.57 23.33 14.71
CA ARG A 35 -6.91 23.61 15.24
C ARG A 35 -7.18 22.98 16.62
N GLY A 36 -6.19 22.30 17.22
CA GLY A 36 -6.33 21.64 18.51
C GLY A 36 -7.12 20.34 18.42
N ALA A 37 -7.83 19.95 19.49
CA ALA A 37 -8.64 18.73 19.48
C ALA A 37 -9.79 18.84 18.46
N TRP A 38 -10.05 17.76 17.72
CA TRP A 38 -11.16 17.71 16.77
C TRP A 38 -12.49 17.90 17.51
N THR A 39 -13.32 18.80 16.98
CA THR A 39 -14.69 19.05 17.43
C THR A 39 -15.70 18.85 16.28
N PRO A 40 -16.92 18.37 16.56
CA PRO A 40 -18.00 18.31 15.58
C PRO A 40 -18.54 19.72 15.25
N ASN A 41 -19.30 19.84 14.16
CA ASN A 41 -19.91 21.09 13.68
C ASN A 41 -18.91 22.25 13.49
N THR A 42 -17.65 21.93 13.17
CA THR A 42 -16.55 22.89 13.05
C THR A 42 -16.04 22.91 11.62
N ALA A 43 -15.89 24.11 11.05
CA ALA A 43 -15.33 24.27 9.72
C ALA A 43 -13.80 24.09 9.74
N TYR A 44 -13.31 23.16 8.90
CA TYR A 44 -11.90 22.86 8.69
C TYR A 44 -11.52 23.13 7.23
N ALA A 45 -10.41 23.83 7.03
CA ALA A 45 -9.83 24.03 5.70
C ALA A 45 -8.92 22.86 5.32
N VAL A 46 -8.61 22.70 4.03
CA VAL A 46 -7.58 21.74 3.59
C VAL A 46 -6.26 22.08 4.29
N ASN A 47 -5.55 21.05 4.75
CA ASN A 47 -4.32 21.11 5.55
C ASN A 47 -4.46 21.60 7.00
N ASP A 48 -5.66 21.91 7.50
CA ASP A 48 -5.84 22.09 8.95
C ASP A 48 -5.46 20.80 9.69
N THR A 49 -4.82 20.92 10.85
CA THR A 49 -4.47 19.78 11.70
C THR A 49 -5.27 19.76 12.99
N VAL A 50 -5.74 18.57 13.38
CA VAL A 50 -6.51 18.33 14.61
C VAL A 50 -5.96 17.15 15.39
N THR A 51 -6.17 17.10 16.71
CA THR A 51 -5.89 15.92 17.53
C THR A 51 -7.17 15.13 17.82
N TYR A 52 -7.12 13.81 17.65
CA TYR A 52 -8.23 12.91 17.98
C TYR A 52 -7.67 11.57 18.46
N SER A 53 -8.14 11.08 19.62
CA SER A 53 -7.69 9.82 20.23
C SER A 53 -6.15 9.69 20.33
N GLY A 54 -5.49 10.77 20.76
CA GLY A 54 -4.04 10.82 20.92
C GLY A 54 -3.22 10.87 19.62
N SER A 55 -3.86 10.97 18.46
CA SER A 55 -3.20 11.08 17.16
C SER A 55 -3.51 12.43 16.49
N THR A 56 -2.60 12.94 15.67
CA THR A 56 -2.85 14.14 14.86
C THR A 56 -3.34 13.75 13.47
N TYR A 57 -4.26 14.53 12.90
CA TYR A 57 -4.83 14.30 11.58
C TYR A 57 -4.83 15.60 10.77
N THR A 58 -4.59 15.48 9.47
CA THR A 58 -4.62 16.58 8.49
C THR A 58 -5.90 16.50 7.68
N CYS A 59 -6.60 17.62 7.56
CA CYS A 59 -7.78 17.75 6.73
C CYS A 59 -7.40 17.67 5.24
N LEU A 60 -7.99 16.72 4.51
CA LEU A 60 -7.75 16.51 3.08
C LEU A 60 -8.67 17.33 2.18
N GLN A 61 -9.88 17.60 2.66
CA GLN A 61 -10.93 18.31 1.91
C GLN A 61 -11.62 19.30 2.86
N ALA A 62 -11.78 20.56 2.45
CA ALA A 62 -12.45 21.55 3.28
C ALA A 62 -13.90 21.15 3.54
N HIS A 63 -14.33 21.14 4.80
CA HIS A 63 -15.66 20.71 5.20
C HIS A 63 -16.06 21.29 6.57
N THR A 64 -17.34 21.18 6.92
CA THR A 64 -17.82 21.33 8.29
C THR A 64 -18.01 19.94 8.88
N SER A 65 -17.34 19.65 10.00
CA SER A 65 -17.39 18.32 10.63
C SER A 65 -18.78 17.96 11.14
N LEU A 66 -19.11 16.67 11.17
CA LEU A 66 -20.33 16.11 11.74
C LEU A 66 -19.98 15.00 12.74
N VAL A 67 -20.91 14.68 13.64
CA VAL A 67 -20.80 13.49 14.50
C VAL A 67 -20.77 12.24 13.61
N GLY A 68 -19.83 11.33 13.84
CA GLY A 68 -19.56 10.18 12.97
C GLY A 68 -18.50 10.44 11.88
N TRP A 69 -18.02 11.68 11.72
CA TRP A 69 -16.90 12.04 10.82
C TRP A 69 -15.62 12.29 11.60
N GLU A 70 -15.42 11.54 12.69
CA GLU A 70 -14.19 11.66 13.46
C GLU A 70 -12.99 11.28 12.60
N PRO A 71 -11.80 11.86 12.86
CA PRO A 71 -10.65 11.69 11.96
C PRO A 71 -10.19 10.24 11.72
N SER A 72 -10.45 9.32 12.65
CA SER A 72 -10.18 7.88 12.45
C SER A 72 -11.20 7.18 11.55
N ASN A 73 -12.41 7.74 11.43
CA ASN A 73 -13.58 7.11 10.83
C ASN A 73 -13.87 7.64 9.41
N ALA A 74 -13.35 8.82 9.06
CA ALA A 74 -13.57 9.48 7.77
C ALA A 74 -12.26 9.71 6.98
N PRO A 75 -11.63 8.66 6.42
CA PRO A 75 -10.34 8.75 5.73
C PRO A 75 -10.37 9.55 4.42
N ALA A 76 -11.56 9.81 3.86
CA ALA A 76 -11.72 10.71 2.71
C ALA A 76 -11.56 12.19 3.09
N LEU A 77 -11.76 12.53 4.37
CA LEU A 77 -11.68 13.89 4.90
C LEU A 77 -10.41 14.12 5.73
N TRP A 78 -9.81 13.05 6.27
CA TRP A 78 -8.70 13.12 7.22
C TRP A 78 -7.58 12.14 6.89
N GLN A 79 -6.34 12.62 6.94
CA GLN A 79 -5.13 11.80 6.89
C GLN A 79 -4.46 11.80 8.25
N LYS A 80 -4.15 10.62 8.80
CA LYS A 80 -3.41 10.51 10.05
C LYS A 80 -1.97 11.00 9.85
N GLY A 81 -1.57 12.03 10.60
CA GLY A 81 -0.26 12.68 10.55
C GLY A 81 -0.26 14.01 9.76
N GLY A 82 0.25 15.06 10.42
CA GLY A 82 0.57 16.39 9.86
C GLY A 82 0.84 17.38 10.99
N SER A 83 1.78 18.30 10.78
CA SER A 83 2.40 19.10 11.85
C SER A 83 1.48 20.17 12.45
N GLY A 84 1.42 20.21 13.78
CA GLY A 84 1.03 21.36 14.61
C GLY A 84 1.70 21.22 15.98
N GLY A 85 2.55 22.19 16.37
CA GLY A 85 3.47 22.15 17.52
C GLY A 85 2.79 21.88 18.88
N THR A 86 3.46 21.27 19.87
CA THR A 86 4.64 21.79 20.58
C THR A 86 5.71 20.73 20.93
N THR A 87 6.97 21.14 20.78
CA THR A 87 8.31 20.55 21.03
C THR A 87 8.45 19.28 21.89
N PRO A 88 9.00 18.20 21.31
CA PRO A 88 10.30 17.60 21.71
C PRO A 88 11.29 17.45 20.51
N PRO A 89 12.55 16.98 20.69
CA PRO A 89 13.61 17.00 19.65
C PRO A 89 13.17 16.34 18.32
N PRO A 90 13.67 16.80 17.14
CA PRO A 90 13.07 16.51 15.85
C PRO A 90 13.23 15.02 15.50
N THR A 91 12.18 14.25 15.73
CA THR A 91 11.94 12.98 15.03
C THR A 91 11.18 13.33 13.76
N THR A 92 11.91 13.85 12.78
CA THR A 92 11.40 14.17 11.44
C THR A 92 10.88 12.88 10.81
N ASN A 93 9.57 12.76 10.59
CA ASN A 93 8.97 11.66 9.84
C ASN A 93 9.56 11.66 8.41
N GLY A 94 10.45 10.71 8.12
CA GLY A 94 11.15 10.63 6.85
C GLY A 94 12.16 9.49 6.77
N VAL A 95 12.73 9.31 5.58
CA VAL A 95 13.80 8.36 5.33
C VAL A 95 15.12 9.03 5.69
N THR A 96 15.91 8.37 6.52
CA THR A 96 17.22 8.89 6.92
C THR A 96 18.32 8.15 6.17
N PHE A 97 19.12 8.88 5.41
CA PHE A 97 20.29 8.37 4.69
C PHE A 97 21.55 8.69 5.48
N TYR A 98 22.52 7.77 5.44
CA TYR A 98 23.75 7.83 6.21
C TYR A 98 24.97 7.67 5.30
N ALA A 99 26.01 8.46 5.58
CA ALA A 99 27.29 8.42 4.87
C ALA A 99 27.96 7.05 4.98
N ASP A 100 27.86 6.44 6.16
CA ASP A 100 28.60 5.22 6.50
C ASP A 100 27.64 4.05 6.76
N ILE A 101 28.20 2.84 6.73
CA ILE A 101 27.51 1.61 7.14
C ILE A 101 27.04 1.68 8.60
N ASN A 102 26.11 0.82 8.99
CA ASN A 102 25.56 0.68 10.34
C ASN A 102 24.91 1.96 10.87
N TYR A 103 24.34 2.78 9.99
CA TYR A 103 23.73 4.07 10.32
C TYR A 103 24.73 5.06 10.95
N GLY A 104 26.00 4.95 10.55
CA GLY A 104 27.10 5.82 10.99
C GLY A 104 27.25 7.07 10.13
N GLY A 105 28.16 7.94 10.56
CA GLY A 105 28.52 9.15 9.82
C GLY A 105 27.43 10.22 9.80
N LYS A 106 27.56 11.16 8.86
CA LYS A 106 26.58 12.23 8.67
C LYS A 106 25.24 11.62 8.21
N ALA A 107 24.15 12.09 8.82
CA ALA A 107 22.79 11.65 8.53
C ALA A 107 21.96 12.80 7.97
N VAL A 108 21.15 12.52 6.95
CA VAL A 108 20.17 13.48 6.41
C VAL A 108 18.82 12.78 6.24
N THR A 109 17.77 13.40 6.77
CA THR A 109 16.40 12.89 6.66
C THR A 109 15.64 13.65 5.57
N LEU A 110 15.06 12.91 4.63
CA LEU A 110 14.17 13.43 3.58
C LEU A 110 12.74 12.95 3.83
N GLY A 111 11.78 13.82 3.51
CA GLY A 111 10.37 13.45 3.47
C GLY A 111 10.00 12.74 2.17
N ILE A 112 8.70 12.50 1.99
CA ILE A 112 8.13 12.06 0.71
C ILE A 112 8.45 13.09 -0.38
N GLY A 113 8.84 12.62 -1.55
CA GLY A 113 9.17 13.47 -2.70
C GLY A 113 10.10 12.78 -3.69
N ASN A 114 10.33 13.46 -4.80
CA ASN A 114 11.30 13.08 -5.82
C ASN A 114 12.45 14.08 -5.75
N TYR A 115 13.69 13.58 -5.65
CA TYR A 115 14.88 14.41 -5.48
C TYR A 115 15.90 14.08 -6.56
N THR A 116 16.19 15.05 -7.43
CA THR A 116 17.36 15.03 -8.33
C THR A 116 18.65 15.29 -7.54
N LEU A 117 19.81 15.06 -8.16
CA LEU A 117 21.12 15.29 -7.55
C LEU A 117 21.26 16.71 -7.02
N SER A 118 20.82 17.71 -7.79
CA SER A 118 20.86 19.11 -7.35
C SER A 118 20.03 19.32 -6.07
N GLN A 119 18.87 18.69 -5.96
CA GLN A 119 18.01 18.78 -4.78
C GLN A 119 18.58 18.01 -3.59
N LEU A 120 19.23 16.87 -3.82
CA LEU A 120 19.96 16.12 -2.80
C LEU A 120 21.13 16.93 -2.24
N ASN A 121 21.95 17.52 -3.11
CA ASN A 121 23.06 18.39 -2.73
C ASN A 121 22.57 19.58 -1.88
N ALA A 122 21.45 20.20 -2.26
CA ALA A 122 20.83 21.28 -1.49
C ALA A 122 20.33 20.84 -0.11
N LYS A 123 20.03 19.55 0.08
CA LYS A 123 19.70 18.94 1.39
C LYS A 123 20.92 18.41 2.12
N GLY A 124 22.11 18.52 1.52
CA GLY A 124 23.38 18.10 2.13
C GLY A 124 23.70 16.62 1.96
N ILE A 125 23.08 15.95 0.99
CA ILE A 125 23.40 14.58 0.54
C ILE A 125 24.21 14.70 -0.77
N PRO A 126 25.55 14.47 -0.75
CA PRO A 126 26.38 14.47 -1.94
C PRO A 126 26.04 13.35 -2.92
N ASN A 127 26.53 13.49 -4.16
CA ASN A 127 26.55 12.38 -5.12
C ASN A 127 27.33 11.20 -4.55
N ASP A 128 26.93 9.97 -4.88
CA ASP A 128 27.76 8.78 -4.66
C ASP A 128 28.24 8.66 -3.20
N TRP A 129 27.31 8.80 -2.26
CA TRP A 129 27.66 9.02 -0.84
C TRP A 129 26.96 8.09 0.16
N MET A 130 25.89 7.42 -0.26
CA MET A 130 25.01 6.73 0.68
C MET A 130 25.45 5.27 0.90
N SER A 131 25.67 4.91 2.17
CA SER A 131 26.10 3.57 2.60
C SER A 131 25.06 2.81 3.44
N SER A 132 24.12 3.52 4.10
CA SER A 132 23.01 2.90 4.84
C SER A 132 21.80 3.83 4.95
N LEU A 133 20.62 3.28 5.27
CA LEU A 133 19.38 4.06 5.38
C LEU A 133 18.37 3.47 6.37
N LYS A 134 17.60 4.34 7.02
CA LYS A 134 16.40 3.97 7.78
C LYS A 134 15.15 4.40 7.04
N VAL A 135 14.21 3.47 6.88
CA VAL A 135 12.97 3.65 6.11
C VAL A 135 11.80 3.47 7.07
N PRO A 136 10.93 4.49 7.26
CA PRO A 136 9.72 4.34 8.06
C PRO A 136 8.86 3.19 7.55
N SER A 137 8.17 2.51 8.47
CA SER A 137 7.25 1.44 8.09
C SER A 137 6.19 1.93 7.10
N GLY A 138 5.98 1.18 6.02
CA GLY A 138 5.03 1.52 4.96
C GLY A 138 5.54 2.56 3.96
N TRP A 139 6.83 2.87 3.93
CA TRP A 139 7.44 3.76 2.93
C TRP A 139 8.31 2.96 1.95
N THR A 140 8.47 3.51 0.75
CA THR A 140 9.39 3.01 -0.28
C THR A 140 10.39 4.08 -0.67
N VAL A 141 11.62 3.63 -0.87
CA VAL A 141 12.71 4.42 -1.39
C VAL A 141 13.24 3.76 -2.64
N GLU A 142 13.14 4.45 -3.76
CA GLU A 142 13.79 4.05 -5.01
C GLU A 142 15.06 4.90 -5.19
N VAL A 143 16.21 4.26 -5.07
CA VAL A 143 17.54 4.84 -5.24
C VAL A 143 17.99 4.58 -6.68
N TYR A 144 18.54 5.61 -7.33
CA TYR A 144 18.97 5.54 -8.73
C TYR A 144 20.46 5.87 -8.86
N GLU A 145 21.16 5.10 -9.69
CA GLU A 145 22.60 5.24 -9.98
C GLU A 145 22.94 6.55 -10.69
N HIS A 146 22.00 7.11 -11.46
CA HIS A 146 22.19 8.37 -12.18
C HIS A 146 21.17 9.42 -11.77
N ASP A 147 21.49 10.68 -12.06
CA ASP A 147 20.58 11.80 -11.83
C ASP A 147 19.31 11.66 -12.70
N ASN A 148 18.28 12.42 -12.36
CA ASN A 148 16.98 12.43 -13.04
C ASN A 148 16.33 11.03 -13.15
N PHE A 149 16.55 10.20 -12.12
CA PHE A 149 15.99 8.85 -11.98
C PHE A 149 16.41 7.88 -13.10
N GLY A 150 17.62 8.06 -13.63
CA GLY A 150 18.22 7.18 -14.64
C GLY A 150 19.12 6.10 -14.05
N GLY A 151 19.61 5.22 -14.91
CA GLY A 151 20.55 4.14 -14.53
C GLY A 151 19.90 3.00 -13.76
N THR A 152 20.73 2.23 -13.05
CA THR A 152 20.27 1.12 -12.22
C THR A 152 19.42 1.63 -11.06
N LYS A 153 18.30 0.94 -10.78
CA LYS A 153 17.39 1.25 -9.68
C LYS A 153 17.48 0.19 -8.59
N TRP A 154 17.59 0.63 -7.33
CA TRP A 154 17.45 -0.21 -6.15
C TRP A 154 16.27 0.27 -5.29
N THR A 155 15.62 -0.66 -4.59
CA THR A 155 14.40 -0.35 -3.84
C THR A 155 14.51 -0.83 -2.40
N TYR A 156 14.16 0.05 -1.46
CA TYR A 156 14.16 -0.22 -0.03
C TYR A 156 12.79 0.08 0.57
N THR A 157 12.24 -0.90 1.30
CA THR A 157 10.96 -0.78 2.03
C THR A 157 11.13 -0.98 3.53
N SER A 158 12.38 -1.09 3.99
CA SER A 158 12.76 -1.27 5.40
C SER A 158 14.18 -0.75 5.60
N ASN A 159 14.58 -0.58 6.86
CA ASN A 159 15.94 -0.20 7.22
C ASN A 159 16.97 -1.14 6.56
N SER A 160 18.10 -0.58 6.15
CA SER A 160 19.27 -1.33 5.74
C SER A 160 20.50 -0.72 6.39
N SER A 161 21.17 -1.49 7.25
CA SER A 161 22.44 -1.10 7.87
C SER A 161 23.59 -1.16 6.87
N TRP A 162 23.42 -1.82 5.73
CA TRP A 162 24.41 -1.88 4.66
C TRP A 162 23.72 -2.06 3.32
N VAL A 163 23.91 -1.11 2.39
CA VAL A 163 23.22 -1.17 1.09
C VAL A 163 23.80 -2.18 0.10
N GLY A 164 24.99 -2.72 0.38
CA GLY A 164 25.68 -3.69 -0.47
C GLY A 164 26.61 -3.03 -1.49
N ASN A 165 27.63 -3.78 -1.94
CA ASN A 165 28.67 -3.30 -2.86
C ASN A 165 28.11 -2.73 -4.18
N ALA A 166 26.96 -3.19 -4.63
CA ALA A 166 26.35 -2.75 -5.88
C ALA A 166 25.74 -1.33 -5.78
N VAL A 167 25.37 -0.87 -4.59
CA VAL A 167 24.64 0.39 -4.35
C VAL A 167 25.46 1.42 -3.58
N ASN A 168 26.41 0.94 -2.77
CA ASN A 168 27.24 1.77 -1.93
C ASN A 168 27.90 2.89 -2.74
N ASP A 169 27.77 4.12 -2.29
CA ASP A 169 28.37 5.29 -2.93
C ASP A 169 27.99 5.42 -4.41
N LYS A 170 26.71 5.17 -4.73
CA LYS A 170 26.18 5.34 -6.10
C LYS A 170 24.87 6.11 -6.22
N MET A 171 24.30 6.57 -5.12
CA MET A 171 23.02 7.28 -5.18
C MET A 171 23.21 8.67 -5.80
N SER A 172 22.59 8.88 -6.96
CA SER A 172 22.57 10.17 -7.66
C SER A 172 21.17 10.82 -7.68
N SER A 173 20.09 10.05 -7.55
CA SER A 173 18.73 10.58 -7.35
C SER A 173 17.85 9.59 -6.58
N VAL A 174 16.74 10.07 -6.00
CA VAL A 174 15.86 9.23 -5.17
C VAL A 174 14.39 9.62 -5.26
N LYS A 175 13.50 8.63 -5.25
CA LYS A 175 12.05 8.80 -5.06
C LYS A 175 11.63 8.19 -3.74
N ILE A 176 10.86 8.95 -2.96
CA ILE A 176 10.39 8.57 -1.63
C ILE A 176 8.88 8.75 -1.60
N TYR A 177 8.15 7.70 -1.25
CA TYR A 177 6.70 7.74 -1.15
C TYR A 177 6.17 6.72 -0.14
N THR A 178 4.95 6.93 0.33
CA THR A 178 4.22 5.97 1.15
C THR A 178 3.59 4.89 0.27
N GLY A 179 3.54 3.66 0.79
CA GLY A 179 3.17 2.46 0.04
C GLY A 179 4.40 1.78 -0.57
N SER A 180 4.30 0.48 -0.83
CA SER A 180 5.25 -0.27 -1.65
C SER A 180 5.30 0.28 -3.09
N PRO A 181 6.36 0.02 -3.91
CA PRO A 181 6.45 0.59 -5.24
C PRO A 181 5.15 0.42 -6.00
N SER A 182 4.63 1.53 -6.52
CA SER A 182 3.38 1.54 -7.29
C SER A 182 3.49 0.42 -8.32
N PRO A 183 2.67 -0.64 -8.21
CA PRO A 183 2.78 -1.74 -9.15
C PRO A 183 2.52 -1.15 -10.53
N SER A 184 3.38 -1.49 -11.49
CA SER A 184 3.12 -1.19 -12.91
C SER A 184 1.86 -1.89 -13.46
N VAL A 185 1.09 -2.52 -12.57
CA VAL A 185 -0.09 -3.35 -12.84
C VAL A 185 -1.28 -2.81 -12.03
N THR A 186 -2.45 -2.84 -12.66
CA THR A 186 -3.72 -2.45 -12.02
C THR A 186 -4.45 -3.70 -11.54
N LYS A 187 -5.12 -3.61 -10.39
CA LYS A 187 -5.98 -4.69 -9.86
C LYS A 187 -6.99 -5.11 -10.95
N PRO A 188 -7.05 -6.40 -11.35
CA PRO A 188 -8.10 -6.86 -12.23
C PRO A 188 -9.49 -6.60 -11.63
N ALA A 189 -10.46 -6.22 -12.47
CA ALA A 189 -11.77 -5.77 -12.00
C ALA A 189 -12.47 -6.83 -11.12
N GLU A 190 -12.38 -8.10 -11.50
CA GLU A 190 -13.01 -9.23 -10.79
C GLU A 190 -12.32 -9.63 -9.48
N VAL A 191 -11.07 -9.23 -9.26
CA VAL A 191 -10.34 -9.59 -8.03
C VAL A 191 -10.87 -8.72 -6.87
N PRO A 192 -11.40 -9.31 -5.78
CA PRO A 192 -11.87 -8.53 -4.64
C PRO A 192 -10.75 -7.70 -4.02
N SER A 193 -11.06 -6.50 -3.53
CA SER A 193 -10.05 -5.57 -3.01
C SER A 193 -9.25 -6.12 -1.81
N HIS A 194 -9.88 -6.93 -0.95
CA HIS A 194 -9.17 -7.56 0.18
C HIS A 194 -8.17 -8.62 -0.31
N ILE A 195 -8.53 -9.43 -1.31
CA ILE A 195 -7.60 -10.36 -1.96
C ILE A 195 -6.44 -9.60 -2.61
N TRP A 196 -6.73 -8.52 -3.33
CA TRP A 196 -5.71 -7.68 -3.94
C TRP A 196 -4.70 -7.16 -2.91
N THR A 197 -5.18 -6.71 -1.75
CA THR A 197 -4.32 -6.32 -0.63
C THR A 197 -3.41 -7.47 -0.19
N TYR A 198 -3.96 -8.69 -0.02
CA TYR A 198 -3.16 -9.84 0.41
C TYR A 198 -2.06 -10.19 -0.58
N VAL A 199 -2.39 -10.27 -1.87
CA VAL A 199 -1.42 -10.63 -2.92
C VAL A 199 -0.38 -9.53 -3.15
N MET A 200 -0.76 -8.25 -3.02
CA MET A 200 0.19 -7.13 -3.11
C MET A 200 1.14 -7.11 -1.93
N ASN A 201 0.66 -7.32 -0.70
CA ASN A 201 1.53 -7.42 0.48
C ASN A 201 2.60 -8.49 0.31
N VAL A 202 2.23 -9.62 -0.28
CA VAL A 202 3.16 -10.71 -0.59
C VAL A 202 4.08 -10.34 -1.75
N ASP A 203 3.56 -9.84 -2.88
CA ASP A 203 4.38 -9.40 -4.01
C ASP A 203 5.49 -8.44 -3.57
N ASN A 204 5.13 -7.44 -2.75
CA ASN A 204 6.06 -6.47 -2.20
C ASN A 204 7.13 -7.11 -1.33
N ARG A 205 6.76 -8.15 -0.55
CA ARG A 205 7.72 -8.93 0.25
C ARG A 205 8.70 -9.72 -0.61
N PHE A 206 8.29 -10.14 -1.80
CA PHE A 206 9.13 -10.86 -2.77
C PHE A 206 9.81 -9.94 -3.79
N GLY A 207 9.51 -8.64 -3.78
CA GLY A 207 10.09 -7.65 -4.68
C GLY A 207 9.73 -7.86 -6.14
N LYS A 208 8.50 -8.31 -6.45
CA LYS A 208 8.09 -8.74 -7.80
C LYS A 208 7.39 -7.66 -8.63
N GLY A 209 7.22 -6.45 -8.09
CA GLY A 209 6.76 -5.27 -8.83
C GLY A 209 5.30 -5.33 -9.29
N GLY A 210 4.49 -6.14 -8.62
CA GLY A 210 3.07 -6.38 -8.86
C GLY A 210 2.76 -7.54 -9.81
N ASP A 211 3.72 -8.04 -10.58
CA ASP A 211 3.47 -9.14 -11.52
C ASP A 211 3.12 -10.44 -10.80
N PHE A 212 3.74 -10.69 -9.64
CA PHE A 212 3.43 -11.85 -8.82
C PHE A 212 2.05 -11.72 -8.16
N ALA A 213 1.61 -10.51 -7.83
CA ALA A 213 0.24 -10.28 -7.37
C ALA A 213 -0.82 -10.69 -8.41
N LEU A 214 -0.55 -10.48 -9.71
CA LEU A 214 -1.43 -10.96 -10.79
C LEU A 214 -1.46 -12.49 -10.85
N LEU A 215 -0.29 -13.14 -10.74
CA LEU A 215 -0.20 -14.61 -10.74
C LEU A 215 -0.93 -15.21 -9.53
N LEU A 216 -0.69 -14.68 -8.33
CA LEU A 216 -1.36 -15.13 -7.12
C LEU A 216 -2.88 -14.91 -7.18
N SER A 217 -3.34 -13.81 -7.80
CA SER A 217 -4.76 -13.59 -8.04
C SER A 217 -5.37 -14.67 -8.94
N ALA A 218 -4.65 -15.09 -9.99
CA ALA A 218 -5.09 -16.16 -10.88
C ALA A 218 -5.15 -17.52 -10.16
N VAL A 219 -4.16 -17.82 -9.31
CA VAL A 219 -4.13 -19.03 -8.47
C VAL A 219 -5.32 -19.03 -7.51
N ILE A 220 -5.53 -17.97 -6.72
CA ILE A 220 -6.64 -17.89 -5.76
C ILE A 220 -8.00 -18.02 -6.46
N LYS A 221 -8.15 -17.43 -7.66
CA LYS A 221 -9.35 -17.59 -8.47
C LYS A 221 -9.61 -19.07 -8.80
N LYS A 222 -8.58 -19.80 -9.24
CA LYS A 222 -8.71 -21.22 -9.60
C LYS A 222 -8.94 -22.11 -8.39
N GLU A 223 -8.24 -21.86 -7.29
CA GLU A 223 -8.27 -22.70 -6.09
C GLU A 223 -9.57 -22.58 -5.30
N SER A 224 -10.02 -21.34 -5.08
CA SER A 224 -11.10 -21.08 -4.14
C SER A 224 -12.18 -20.14 -4.68
N SER A 225 -12.05 -19.67 -5.93
CA SER A 225 -12.89 -18.58 -6.45
C SER A 225 -12.93 -17.39 -5.48
N PHE A 226 -11.75 -17.00 -4.98
CA PHE A 226 -11.61 -15.95 -3.96
C PHE A 226 -12.35 -16.28 -2.65
N GLY A 227 -12.37 -17.55 -2.26
CA GLY A 227 -13.09 -18.08 -1.09
C GLY A 227 -14.54 -18.50 -1.34
N ALA A 228 -15.20 -17.98 -2.39
CA ALA A 228 -16.61 -18.27 -2.66
C ALA A 228 -16.87 -19.73 -3.11
N GLY A 229 -15.86 -20.38 -3.68
CA GLY A 229 -15.93 -21.75 -4.21
C GLY A 229 -15.67 -22.84 -3.17
N LEU A 230 -15.48 -22.49 -1.89
CA LEU A 230 -15.12 -23.46 -0.85
C LEU A 230 -16.32 -24.22 -0.27
N SER A 231 -17.54 -23.68 -0.40
CA SER A 231 -18.73 -24.29 0.22
C SER A 231 -18.97 -25.72 -0.29
N GLY A 232 -19.05 -26.68 0.63
CA GLY A 232 -19.29 -28.10 0.32
C GLY A 232 -18.07 -28.88 -0.17
N SER A 233 -16.90 -28.25 -0.33
CA SER A 233 -15.67 -28.94 -0.68
C SER A 233 -15.07 -29.70 0.51
N PRO A 234 -14.56 -30.93 0.34
CA PRO A 234 -13.84 -31.64 1.42
C PRO A 234 -12.55 -30.91 1.84
N SER A 235 -11.99 -30.09 0.95
CA SER A 235 -10.78 -29.31 1.19
C SER A 235 -11.07 -27.85 1.53
N ALA A 236 -12.31 -27.50 1.89
CA ALA A 236 -12.71 -26.12 2.22
C ALA A 236 -11.86 -25.50 3.34
N GLY A 237 -11.42 -26.33 4.28
CA GLY A 237 -10.57 -25.96 5.39
C GLY A 237 -9.11 -25.68 5.02
N ASP A 238 -8.71 -25.73 3.74
CA ASP A 238 -7.35 -25.38 3.30
C ASP A 238 -7.21 -23.91 2.88
N GLY A 239 -8.34 -23.20 2.76
CA GLY A 239 -8.39 -21.76 2.57
C GLY A 239 -8.05 -21.28 1.15
N LEU A 240 -7.71 -20.00 1.03
CA LEU A 240 -7.73 -19.27 -0.25
C LEU A 240 -6.85 -19.87 -1.36
N MET A 241 -5.71 -20.45 -1.00
CA MET A 241 -4.76 -21.04 -1.94
C MET A 241 -4.70 -22.57 -1.87
N GLN A 242 -5.62 -23.20 -1.13
CA GLN A 242 -5.78 -24.66 -1.06
C GLN A 242 -4.49 -25.45 -0.74
N VAL A 243 -3.58 -24.87 0.06
CA VAL A 243 -2.36 -25.56 0.49
C VAL A 243 -2.74 -26.64 1.49
N GLU A 244 -2.60 -27.92 1.15
CA GLU A 244 -3.00 -29.05 2.00
C GLU A 244 -2.29 -29.07 3.37
N PRO A 245 -2.88 -29.68 4.42
CA PRO A 245 -2.36 -29.62 5.79
C PRO A 245 -0.93 -30.15 5.96
N ASN A 246 -0.60 -31.26 5.30
CA ASN A 246 0.75 -31.84 5.36
C ASN A 246 1.79 -30.90 4.73
N THR A 247 1.44 -30.28 3.61
CA THR A 247 2.27 -29.27 2.95
C THR A 247 2.45 -28.04 3.85
N ARG A 248 1.38 -27.52 4.47
CA ARG A 248 1.50 -26.39 5.42
C ARG A 248 2.48 -26.72 6.55
N ASN A 249 2.35 -27.91 7.14
CA ASN A 249 3.22 -28.37 8.23
C ASN A 249 4.69 -28.47 7.81
N ALA A 250 4.97 -28.96 6.59
CA ALA A 250 6.33 -29.06 6.06
C ALA A 250 7.02 -27.71 5.80
N TYR A 251 6.24 -26.63 5.67
CA TYR A 251 6.74 -25.29 5.35
C TYR A 251 6.74 -24.30 6.52
N LEU A 252 6.34 -24.70 7.73
CA LEU A 252 6.23 -23.80 8.89
C LEU A 252 7.55 -23.09 9.27
N SER A 253 8.68 -23.80 9.15
CA SER A 253 9.99 -23.24 9.49
C SER A 253 10.45 -22.21 8.45
N GLN A 254 10.26 -22.52 7.16
CA GLN A 254 10.54 -21.63 6.05
C GLN A 254 9.65 -20.40 6.10
N PHE A 255 8.36 -20.58 6.42
CA PHE A 255 7.42 -19.48 6.60
C PHE A 255 7.90 -18.52 7.69
N SER A 256 8.27 -19.05 8.86
CA SER A 256 8.73 -18.25 9.99
C SER A 256 10.00 -17.47 9.64
N SER A 257 10.95 -18.12 8.97
CA SER A 257 12.18 -17.47 8.46
C SER A 257 11.88 -16.36 7.44
N ARG A 258 10.98 -16.63 6.48
CA ARG A 258 10.67 -15.71 5.38
C ARG A 258 9.86 -14.49 5.83
N PHE A 259 8.91 -14.68 6.74
CA PHE A 259 7.92 -13.67 7.13
C PHE A 259 8.10 -13.11 8.54
N GLY A 260 9.06 -13.65 9.32
CA GLY A 260 9.40 -13.16 10.66
C GLY A 260 8.31 -13.38 11.71
N ARG A 261 7.38 -14.31 11.47
CA ARG A 261 6.26 -14.65 12.37
C ARG A 261 5.82 -16.09 12.17
N THR A 262 5.17 -16.68 13.17
CA THR A 262 4.55 -18.00 13.06
C THR A 262 3.36 -17.97 12.11
N TYR A 263 3.13 -19.07 11.40
CA TYR A 263 1.98 -19.22 10.50
C TYR A 263 0.68 -19.31 11.29
N ASN A 264 -0.30 -18.44 10.98
CA ASN A 264 -1.66 -18.52 11.51
C ASN A 264 -2.64 -18.90 10.39
N HIS A 265 -3.14 -20.14 10.40
CA HIS A 265 -4.05 -20.62 9.36
C HIS A 265 -5.40 -19.88 9.32
N SER A 266 -5.84 -19.30 10.43
CA SER A 266 -7.06 -18.48 10.48
C SER A 266 -6.88 -17.09 9.84
N SER A 267 -5.65 -16.70 9.51
CA SER A 267 -5.34 -15.46 8.79
C SER A 267 -5.29 -15.73 7.29
N GLU A 268 -6.26 -15.19 6.54
CA GLU A 268 -6.27 -15.25 5.07
C GLU A 268 -4.98 -14.67 4.45
N GLN A 269 -4.41 -13.62 5.05
CA GLN A 269 -3.12 -13.07 4.62
C GLN A 269 -1.99 -14.10 4.75
N ASP A 270 -2.00 -14.91 5.81
CA ASP A 270 -0.98 -15.95 5.99
C ASP A 270 -1.24 -17.14 5.06
N GLN A 271 -2.49 -17.52 4.80
CA GLN A 271 -2.82 -18.51 3.77
C GLN A 271 -2.23 -18.12 2.40
N VAL A 272 -2.41 -16.86 1.99
CA VAL A 272 -1.82 -16.34 0.74
C VAL A 272 -0.30 -16.31 0.82
N SER A 273 0.28 -15.91 1.97
CA SER A 273 1.73 -15.84 2.16
C SER A 273 2.39 -17.23 2.07
N MET A 274 1.73 -18.26 2.61
CA MET A 274 2.19 -19.66 2.54
C MET A 274 2.13 -20.20 1.12
N GLY A 275 0.98 -20.09 0.45
CA GLY A 275 0.83 -20.56 -0.93
C GLY A 275 1.79 -19.85 -1.88
N ALA A 276 2.00 -18.54 -1.72
CA ALA A 276 2.95 -17.79 -2.52
C ALA A 276 4.41 -18.20 -2.29
N MET A 277 4.81 -18.48 -1.05
CA MET A 277 6.15 -18.96 -0.76
C MET A 277 6.43 -20.31 -1.43
N ILE A 278 5.46 -21.23 -1.39
CA ILE A 278 5.55 -22.54 -2.05
C ILE A 278 5.61 -22.34 -3.57
N LEU A 279 4.71 -21.53 -4.14
CA LEU A 279 4.68 -21.28 -5.58
C LEU A 279 5.98 -20.65 -6.10
N ASP A 280 6.52 -19.63 -5.42
CA ASP A 280 7.80 -19.01 -5.80
C ASP A 280 8.95 -20.03 -5.77
N GLU A 281 8.98 -20.93 -4.76
CA GLU A 281 9.92 -22.05 -4.73
C GLU A 281 9.77 -22.96 -5.95
N LYS A 282 8.54 -23.35 -6.32
CA LYS A 282 8.31 -24.21 -7.49
C LYS A 282 8.71 -23.52 -8.79
N ILE A 283 8.41 -22.24 -8.95
CA ILE A 283 8.82 -21.46 -10.12
C ILE A 283 10.35 -21.42 -10.24
N ILE A 284 11.06 -21.19 -9.14
CA ILE A 284 12.53 -21.18 -9.12
C ILE A 284 13.08 -22.58 -9.42
N LYS A 285 12.54 -23.62 -8.77
CA LYS A 285 13.02 -25.00 -8.89
C LYS A 285 12.81 -25.58 -10.29
N PHE A 286 11.69 -25.27 -10.92
CA PHE A 286 11.29 -25.84 -12.21
C PHE A 286 11.41 -24.85 -13.38
N GLY A 287 12.01 -23.69 -13.14
CA GLY A 287 12.59 -22.78 -14.13
C GLY A 287 11.63 -21.78 -14.78
N ASN A 288 10.32 -21.98 -14.71
CA ASN A 288 9.35 -21.04 -15.27
C ASN A 288 7.98 -21.10 -14.56
N ILE A 289 7.12 -20.11 -14.83
CA ILE A 289 5.80 -19.99 -14.21
C ILE A 289 4.92 -21.21 -14.48
N TYR A 290 4.89 -21.69 -15.73
CA TYR A 290 4.04 -22.81 -16.12
C TYR A 290 4.39 -24.08 -15.34
N ASN A 291 5.68 -24.45 -15.30
CA ASN A 291 6.14 -25.60 -14.53
C ASN A 291 5.97 -25.39 -13.02
N GLY A 292 6.16 -24.15 -12.54
CA GLY A 292 5.89 -23.80 -11.15
C GLY A 292 4.44 -24.05 -10.77
N LEU A 293 3.48 -23.67 -11.61
CA LEU A 293 2.04 -23.92 -11.40
C LEU A 293 1.71 -25.42 -11.45
N LEU A 294 2.28 -26.15 -12.42
CA LEU A 294 2.11 -27.60 -12.55
C LEU A 294 2.54 -28.30 -11.26
N HIS A 295 3.74 -27.99 -10.75
CA HIS A 295 4.27 -28.61 -9.53
C HIS A 295 3.72 -28.01 -8.24
N TYR A 296 3.13 -26.83 -8.27
CA TYR A 296 2.34 -26.29 -7.16
C TYR A 296 1.08 -27.13 -6.94
N ASN A 297 0.36 -27.44 -8.02
CA ASN A 297 -0.86 -28.25 -7.96
C ASN A 297 -0.59 -29.74 -7.75
N GLY A 298 0.36 -30.31 -8.49
CA GLY A 298 0.59 -31.75 -8.50
C GLY A 298 1.73 -32.26 -7.64
N GLY A 299 2.51 -31.36 -7.04
CA GLY A 299 3.74 -31.72 -6.35
C GLY A 299 4.90 -32.04 -7.30
N ASP A 300 6.08 -32.24 -6.70
CA ASP A 300 7.34 -32.39 -7.45
C ASP A 300 7.41 -33.68 -8.28
N TYR A 301 6.60 -34.69 -7.95
CA TYR A 301 6.60 -36.02 -8.58
C TYR A 301 5.26 -36.35 -9.26
N TRP A 302 4.53 -35.33 -9.70
CA TRP A 302 3.24 -35.52 -10.37
C TRP A 302 3.36 -36.42 -11.61
N TYR A 303 2.32 -37.23 -11.83
CA TYR A 303 2.11 -38.00 -13.05
C TYR A 303 0.61 -38.04 -13.41
N PRO A 304 0.23 -38.22 -14.69
CA PRO A 304 -1.17 -38.34 -15.08
C PRO A 304 -1.88 -39.47 -14.34
N GLY A 305 -2.97 -39.16 -13.64
CA GLY A 305 -3.72 -40.11 -12.81
C GLY A 305 -3.37 -40.07 -11.33
N ALA A 306 -2.40 -39.24 -10.90
CA ALA A 306 -2.14 -38.99 -9.49
C ALA A 306 -3.38 -38.41 -8.77
N THR A 307 -3.50 -38.68 -7.47
CA THR A 307 -4.58 -38.20 -6.61
C THR A 307 -4.06 -37.35 -5.46
N ASP A 308 -4.86 -36.40 -5.01
CA ASP A 308 -4.56 -35.56 -3.85
C ASP A 308 -4.85 -36.26 -2.51
N SER A 309 -4.61 -35.58 -1.39
CA SER A 309 -4.84 -36.16 -0.05
C SER A 309 -6.32 -36.44 0.26
N TYR A 310 -7.24 -35.92 -0.55
CA TYR A 310 -8.68 -36.14 -0.48
C TYR A 310 -9.15 -37.23 -1.45
N GLY A 311 -8.25 -37.89 -2.18
CA GLY A 311 -8.55 -38.93 -3.16
C GLY A 311 -9.11 -38.40 -4.48
N ARG A 312 -9.00 -37.10 -4.76
CA ARG A 312 -9.47 -36.49 -6.01
C ARG A 312 -8.37 -36.54 -7.07
N PRO A 313 -8.70 -36.73 -8.36
CA PRO A 313 -7.70 -36.67 -9.43
C PRO A 313 -7.01 -35.31 -9.51
N ILE A 314 -5.68 -35.31 -9.63
CA ILE A 314 -4.87 -34.12 -9.85
C ILE A 314 -4.64 -33.93 -11.35
N LEU A 315 -5.26 -32.89 -11.91
CA LEU A 315 -5.14 -32.50 -13.32
C LEU A 315 -4.15 -31.34 -13.46
N ALA A 316 -2.88 -31.55 -13.07
CA ALA A 316 -1.91 -30.48 -12.90
C ALA A 316 -1.57 -29.71 -14.20
N ASN A 317 -1.57 -30.39 -15.35
CA ASN A 317 -1.39 -29.76 -16.65
C ASN A 317 -2.55 -28.81 -16.98
N LEU A 318 -3.79 -29.26 -16.83
CA LEU A 318 -4.99 -28.44 -17.07
C LEU A 318 -5.06 -27.26 -16.10
N TYR A 319 -4.66 -27.50 -14.84
CA TYR A 319 -4.52 -26.44 -13.86
C TYR A 319 -3.53 -25.36 -14.31
N ALA A 320 -2.31 -25.77 -14.73
CA ALA A 320 -1.28 -24.84 -15.16
C ALA A 320 -1.72 -24.04 -16.39
N ASP A 321 -2.35 -24.68 -17.38
CA ASP A 321 -2.92 -24.05 -18.56
C ASP A 321 -3.94 -22.95 -18.19
N GLU A 322 -4.93 -23.27 -17.37
CA GLU A 322 -6.00 -22.35 -17.00
C GLU A 322 -5.52 -21.17 -16.15
N VAL A 323 -4.65 -21.44 -15.18
CA VAL A 323 -4.09 -20.40 -14.31
C VAL A 323 -3.16 -19.49 -15.09
N TYR A 324 -2.28 -20.04 -15.94
CA TYR A 324 -1.38 -19.24 -16.75
C TYR A 324 -2.14 -18.35 -17.75
N ALA A 325 -3.19 -18.89 -18.39
CA ALA A 325 -4.08 -18.11 -19.25
C ALA A 325 -4.76 -16.96 -18.50
N THR A 326 -5.25 -17.21 -17.27
CA THR A 326 -5.85 -16.16 -16.43
C THR A 326 -4.83 -15.10 -16.02
N TYR A 327 -3.62 -15.51 -15.63
CA TYR A 327 -2.50 -14.62 -15.32
C TYR A 327 -2.16 -13.70 -16.51
N LYS A 328 -2.09 -14.25 -17.73
CA LYS A 328 -1.86 -13.44 -18.95
C LYS A 328 -3.01 -12.47 -19.21
N ARG A 329 -4.26 -12.88 -19.02
CA ARG A 329 -5.43 -11.97 -19.13
C ARG A 329 -5.38 -10.83 -18.12
N TYR A 330 -4.79 -11.03 -16.95
CA TYR A 330 -4.56 -9.98 -15.95
C TYR A 330 -3.40 -9.03 -16.28
N GLY A 331 -2.68 -9.26 -17.39
CA GLY A 331 -1.56 -8.41 -17.82
C GLY A 331 -0.19 -8.91 -17.35
N GLY A 332 -0.10 -10.19 -16.96
CA GLY A 332 1.15 -10.84 -16.54
C GLY A 332 2.22 -10.86 -17.64
N LYS A 333 3.44 -10.44 -17.30
CA LYS A 333 4.52 -10.19 -18.29
C LYS A 333 5.44 -11.39 -18.54
N HIS A 334 5.53 -12.35 -17.62
CA HIS A 334 6.56 -13.40 -17.62
C HIS A 334 6.11 -14.77 -18.11
#